data_AF-A0A2T4HPD2-F1
#
_entry.id   AF-A0A2T4HPD2-F1
#
_cell.length_a   1.000
_cell.length_b   1.000
_cell.length_c   1.000
_cell.angle_alpha   90.00
_cell.angle_beta   90.00
_cell.angle_gamma   90.00
#
_symmetry.space_group_name_H-M   'P 1'
#
loop_
_entity.id
_entity.type
_entity.pdbx_description
1 polymer ?
#
loop_
_entity_poly.entity_id
_entity_poly.type
_entity_poly.pdbx_seq_one_letter_code
_entity_poly.pdbx_strand_id
1 'polypeptide(L)'
;MRGVPLAILAPVVIAAAPAPAPETPRDILIQAAFQAADKATALALIGKAIQRADAILMTDPRNREAAMQRGIAIGYRAKLTRSRSDAQMSRRIFESLAAADPNDAEVQLLIAGWHLDAIDDLGGLVARTALGARHNVGQAALDRAVALAGNRPFFAGMAALMRIRHDDDDVAAARRLAEEAASAPVATPLDRLMKRSIDQVLPALRTGNGKAAQAIARKLLPFGRVGT
;
A
#
# COMPACT_ATOMS: atom_id res chain seq x y z
N MET A 1 2.99 -10.86 -79.14
CA MET A 1 2.74 -11.60 -77.88
C MET A 1 3.00 -10.63 -76.73
N ARG A 2 1.95 -10.16 -76.05
CA ARG A 2 2.04 -9.18 -74.96
C ARG A 2 2.19 -9.93 -73.62
N GLY A 3 3.29 -9.69 -72.91
CA GLY A 3 3.55 -10.30 -71.60
C GLY A 3 2.65 -9.73 -70.51
N VAL A 4 2.04 -10.61 -69.73
CA VAL A 4 1.24 -10.26 -68.55
C VAL A 4 2.19 -10.04 -67.36
N PRO A 5 2.14 -8.92 -66.63
CA PRO A 5 2.96 -8.74 -65.45
C PRO A 5 2.35 -9.54 -64.28
N LEU A 6 3.18 -10.40 -63.68
CA LEU A 6 2.88 -11.18 -62.50
C LEU A 6 2.90 -10.24 -61.27
N ALA A 7 1.73 -9.95 -60.69
CA ALA A 7 1.64 -9.17 -59.47
C ALA A 7 2.03 -10.04 -58.26
N ILE A 8 3.14 -9.68 -57.60
CA ILE A 8 3.61 -10.31 -56.36
C ILE A 8 2.78 -9.76 -55.20
N LEU A 9 1.92 -10.61 -54.62
CA LEU A 9 1.21 -10.34 -53.37
C LEU A 9 2.20 -10.41 -52.20
N ALA A 10 2.51 -9.28 -51.58
CA ALA A 10 3.28 -9.21 -50.35
C ALA A 10 2.41 -9.66 -49.15
N PRO A 11 2.92 -10.52 -48.25
CA PRO A 11 2.18 -10.94 -47.06
C PRO A 11 2.10 -9.78 -46.06
N VAL A 12 0.88 -9.37 -45.73
CA VAL A 12 0.62 -8.47 -44.59
C VAL A 12 0.85 -9.27 -43.31
N VAL A 13 1.98 -9.01 -42.64
CA VAL A 13 2.22 -9.51 -41.28
C VAL A 13 1.40 -8.65 -40.33
N ILE A 14 0.26 -9.18 -39.87
CA ILE A 14 -0.51 -8.58 -38.78
C ILE A 14 0.30 -8.83 -37.49
N ALA A 15 1.02 -7.82 -37.01
CA ALA A 15 1.67 -7.86 -35.72
C ALA A 15 0.58 -7.98 -34.63
N ALA A 16 0.50 -9.14 -33.98
CA ALA A 16 -0.35 -9.32 -32.81
C ALA A 16 0.12 -8.36 -31.71
N ALA A 17 -0.77 -7.48 -31.24
CA ALA A 17 -0.48 -6.62 -30.11
C ALA A 17 -0.10 -7.48 -28.89
N PRO A 18 0.92 -7.09 -28.10
CA PRO A 18 1.29 -7.84 -26.90
C PRO A 18 0.08 -7.94 -25.96
N ALA A 19 -0.22 -9.15 -25.50
CA ALA A 19 -1.25 -9.36 -24.50
C ALA A 19 -0.94 -8.52 -23.24
N PRO A 20 -1.95 -7.92 -22.59
CA PRO A 20 -1.72 -7.17 -21.37
C PRO A 20 -1.05 -8.07 -20.33
N ALA A 21 -0.06 -7.52 -19.61
CA ALA A 21 0.64 -8.25 -18.56
C ALA A 21 -0.37 -8.79 -17.51
N PRO A 22 -0.16 -9.99 -16.97
CA PRO A 22 -1.05 -10.56 -15.98
C PRO A 22 -1.08 -9.67 -14.74
N GLU A 23 -2.28 -9.42 -14.23
CA GLU A 23 -2.51 -8.66 -12.99
C GLU A 23 -1.67 -9.22 -11.83
N THR A 24 -0.91 -8.34 -11.16
CA THR A 24 -0.01 -8.74 -10.07
C THR A 24 -0.73 -8.75 -8.71
N PRO A 25 -0.22 -9.49 -7.69
CA PRO A 25 -0.76 -9.39 -6.34
C PRO A 25 -0.82 -7.94 -5.82
N ARG A 26 0.16 -7.10 -6.18
CA ARG A 26 0.21 -5.68 -5.81
C ARG A 26 -0.95 -4.91 -6.42
N ASP A 27 -1.24 -5.11 -7.72
CA ASP A 27 -2.34 -4.44 -8.40
C ASP A 27 -3.70 -4.77 -7.77
N ILE A 28 -3.90 -6.06 -7.43
CA ILE A 28 -5.10 -6.54 -6.76
C ILE A 28 -5.24 -5.89 -5.37
N LEU A 29 -4.14 -5.78 -4.61
CA LEU A 29 -4.16 -5.21 -3.27
C LEU A 29 -4.38 -3.70 -3.26
N ILE A 30 -3.88 -2.98 -4.27
CA ILE A 30 -4.18 -1.55 -4.44
C ILE A 30 -5.69 -1.36 -4.69
N GLN A 31 -6.30 -2.20 -5.53
CA GLN A 31 -7.75 -2.18 -5.76
C GLN A 31 -8.51 -2.49 -4.47
N ALA A 32 -8.14 -3.56 -3.76
CA ALA A 32 -8.77 -3.95 -2.50
C ALA A 32 -8.72 -2.81 -1.46
N ALA A 33 -7.55 -2.22 -1.26
CA ALA A 33 -7.30 -1.24 -0.21
C ALA A 33 -7.97 0.12 -0.46
N PHE A 34 -8.01 0.59 -1.71
CA PHE A 34 -8.38 1.97 -2.01
C PHE A 34 -9.63 2.13 -2.86
N GLN A 35 -10.11 1.07 -3.51
CA GLN A 35 -11.19 1.13 -4.50
C GLN A 35 -12.35 0.18 -4.22
N ALA A 36 -12.21 -0.79 -3.31
CA ALA A 36 -13.30 -1.68 -2.97
C ALA A 36 -14.50 -0.90 -2.40
N ALA A 37 -15.69 -1.20 -2.92
CA ALA A 37 -16.93 -0.56 -2.51
C ALA A 37 -17.41 -1.01 -1.12
N ASP A 38 -17.14 -2.27 -0.79
CA ASP A 38 -17.58 -2.89 0.47
C ASP A 38 -16.58 -3.95 0.95
N LYS A 39 -16.85 -4.45 2.15
CA LYS A 39 -15.98 -5.40 2.85
C LYS A 39 -15.92 -6.76 2.14
N ALA A 40 -17.01 -7.21 1.55
CA ALA A 40 -17.06 -8.50 0.87
C ALA A 40 -16.18 -8.47 -0.40
N THR A 41 -16.29 -7.40 -1.18
CA THR A 41 -15.47 -7.13 -2.36
C THR A 41 -13.99 -7.03 -1.98
N ALA A 42 -13.66 -6.29 -0.93
CA ALA A 42 -12.30 -6.19 -0.42
C ALA A 42 -11.72 -7.57 -0.03
N LEU A 43 -12.47 -8.39 0.71
CA LEU A 43 -12.05 -9.73 1.12
C LEU A 43 -11.87 -10.68 -0.08
N ALA A 44 -12.73 -10.59 -1.10
CA ALA A 44 -12.59 -11.39 -2.31
C ALA A 44 -11.29 -11.04 -3.07
N LEU A 45 -10.99 -9.76 -3.24
CA LEU A 45 -9.75 -9.30 -3.86
C LEU A 45 -8.52 -9.71 -3.03
N ILE A 46 -8.57 -9.59 -1.70
CA ILE A 46 -7.51 -10.06 -0.81
C ILE A 46 -7.26 -11.57 -0.98
N GLY A 47 -8.33 -12.38 -1.04
CA GLY A 47 -8.23 -13.81 -1.29
C GLY A 47 -7.54 -14.13 -2.62
N LYS A 48 -7.91 -13.42 -3.69
CA LYS A 48 -7.28 -13.53 -5.02
C LYS A 48 -5.78 -13.17 -4.96
N ALA A 49 -5.41 -12.11 -4.24
CA ALA A 49 -4.02 -11.69 -4.09
C ALA A 49 -3.19 -12.75 -3.35
N ILE A 50 -3.73 -13.36 -2.29
CA ILE A 50 -3.07 -14.47 -1.56
C ILE A 50 -2.83 -15.64 -2.51
N GLN A 51 -3.85 -16.11 -3.21
CA GLN A 51 -3.73 -17.22 -4.16
C GLN A 51 -2.67 -16.94 -5.23
N ARG A 52 -2.63 -15.72 -5.76
CA ARG A 52 -1.65 -15.34 -6.79
C ARG A 52 -0.23 -15.28 -6.24
N ALA A 53 -0.04 -14.75 -5.04
CA ALA A 53 1.26 -14.71 -4.37
C ALA A 53 1.75 -16.13 -4.01
N ASP A 54 0.86 -16.98 -3.50
CA ASP A 54 1.15 -18.39 -3.19
C ASP A 54 1.59 -19.16 -4.45
N ALA A 55 0.90 -18.97 -5.58
CA ALA A 55 1.29 -19.58 -6.85
C ALA A 55 2.70 -19.16 -7.30
N ILE A 56 3.08 -17.89 -7.10
CA ILE A 56 4.44 -17.42 -7.40
C ILE A 56 5.44 -18.08 -6.46
N LEU A 57 5.15 -18.12 -5.16
CA LEU A 57 6.04 -18.71 -4.16
C LEU A 57 6.20 -20.22 -4.30
N MET A 58 5.22 -20.92 -4.86
CA MET A 58 5.35 -22.34 -5.23
C MET A 58 6.41 -22.54 -6.32
N THR A 59 6.51 -21.61 -7.27
CA THR A 59 7.49 -21.68 -8.36
C THR A 59 8.84 -21.07 -7.99
N ASP A 60 8.84 -20.03 -7.17
CA ASP A 60 10.01 -19.30 -6.69
C ASP A 60 9.82 -18.98 -5.19
N PRO A 61 10.21 -19.90 -4.29
CA PRO A 61 10.06 -19.71 -2.85
C PRO A 61 10.85 -18.53 -2.28
N ARG A 62 11.81 -17.97 -3.04
CA ARG A 62 12.63 -16.83 -2.63
C ARG A 62 12.12 -15.51 -3.21
N ASN A 63 10.97 -15.52 -3.87
CA ASN A 63 10.40 -14.33 -4.47
C ASN A 63 10.00 -13.30 -3.39
N ARG A 64 10.87 -12.31 -3.16
CA ARG A 64 10.69 -11.28 -2.13
C ARG A 64 9.37 -10.52 -2.32
N GLU A 65 9.06 -10.09 -3.54
CA GLU A 65 7.85 -9.33 -3.84
C GLU A 65 6.59 -10.16 -3.53
N ALA A 66 6.53 -11.42 -3.95
CA ALA A 66 5.39 -12.28 -3.66
C ALA A 66 5.23 -12.54 -2.15
N ALA A 67 6.33 -12.76 -1.42
CA ALA A 67 6.30 -12.91 0.04
C ALA A 67 5.76 -11.65 0.72
N MET A 68 6.21 -10.47 0.28
CA MET A 68 5.74 -9.18 0.80
C MET A 68 4.25 -8.97 0.52
N GLN A 69 3.80 -9.14 -0.73
CA GLN A 69 2.39 -8.98 -1.08
C GLN A 69 1.49 -9.99 -0.36
N ARG A 70 1.96 -11.23 -0.17
CA ARG A 70 1.27 -12.22 0.66
C ARG A 70 1.12 -11.75 2.10
N GLY A 71 2.18 -11.20 2.71
CA GLY A 71 2.14 -10.62 4.04
C GLY A 71 1.13 -9.46 4.16
N ILE A 72 1.11 -8.55 3.18
CA ILE A 72 0.15 -7.45 3.09
C ILE A 72 -1.28 -7.99 3.03
N ALA A 73 -1.55 -8.93 2.11
CA ALA A 73 -2.87 -9.51 1.93
C ALA A 73 -3.39 -10.20 3.20
N ILE A 74 -2.52 -10.96 3.89
CA ILE A 74 -2.87 -11.60 5.16
C ILE A 74 -3.14 -10.54 6.24
N GLY A 75 -2.34 -9.48 6.32
CA GLY A 75 -2.57 -8.36 7.25
C GLY A 75 -3.88 -7.63 6.97
N TYR A 76 -4.22 -7.40 5.71
CA TYR A 76 -5.49 -6.81 5.30
C TYR A 76 -6.68 -7.71 5.64
N ARG A 77 -6.55 -9.03 5.42
CA ARG A 77 -7.55 -10.00 5.86
C ARG A 77 -7.74 -9.91 7.37
N ALA A 78 -6.65 -9.89 8.14
CA ALA A 78 -6.67 -9.75 9.59
C ALA A 78 -7.43 -8.50 10.05
N LYS A 79 -7.18 -7.34 9.42
CA LYS A 79 -7.85 -6.08 9.72
C LYS A 79 -9.35 -6.18 9.52
N LEU A 80 -9.79 -6.74 8.39
CA LEU A 80 -11.21 -6.85 8.06
C LEU A 80 -11.93 -7.96 8.84
N THR A 81 -11.27 -9.06 9.17
CA THR A 81 -11.90 -10.20 9.88
C THR A 81 -11.63 -10.22 11.38
N ARG A 82 -10.80 -9.29 11.89
CA ARG A 82 -10.29 -9.28 13.27
C ARG A 82 -9.56 -10.58 13.65
N SER A 83 -8.90 -11.21 12.68
CA SER A 83 -8.15 -12.46 12.87
C SER A 83 -6.80 -12.22 13.53
N ARG A 84 -6.65 -12.65 14.80
CA ARG A 84 -5.39 -12.57 15.55
C ARG A 84 -4.27 -13.39 14.92
N SER A 85 -4.59 -14.59 14.42
CA SER A 85 -3.61 -15.49 13.81
C SER A 85 -3.03 -14.90 12.52
N ASP A 86 -3.89 -14.31 11.67
CA ASP A 86 -3.46 -13.62 10.45
C ASP A 86 -2.63 -12.38 10.80
N ALA A 87 -3.03 -11.60 11.81
CA ALA A 87 -2.25 -10.44 12.25
C ALA A 87 -0.85 -10.84 12.71
N GLN A 88 -0.70 -11.94 13.45
CA GLN A 88 0.62 -12.43 13.84
C GLN A 88 1.41 -13.00 12.66
N MET A 89 0.74 -13.65 11.70
CA MET A 89 1.39 -14.18 10.52
C MET A 89 1.95 -13.07 9.62
N SER A 90 1.17 -12.01 9.36
CA SER A 90 1.63 -10.87 8.57
C SER A 90 2.82 -10.18 9.22
N ARG A 91 2.77 -9.99 10.55
CA ARG A 91 3.90 -9.45 11.33
C ARG A 91 5.16 -10.27 11.14
N ARG A 92 5.09 -11.60 11.33
CA ARG A 92 6.25 -12.48 11.18
C ARG A 92 6.85 -12.40 9.78
N ILE A 93 6.01 -12.27 8.75
CA ILE A 93 6.48 -12.08 7.37
C ILE A 93 7.23 -10.74 7.24
N PHE A 94 6.68 -9.64 7.75
CA PHE A 94 7.34 -8.33 7.68
C PHE A 94 8.65 -8.30 8.47
N GLU A 95 8.67 -8.88 9.68
CA GLU A 95 9.89 -9.01 10.49
C GLU A 95 10.95 -9.85 9.78
N SER A 96 10.56 -10.95 9.14
CA SER A 96 11.49 -11.78 8.35
C SER A 96 12.05 -11.02 7.14
N LEU A 97 11.24 -10.22 6.44
CA LEU A 97 11.70 -9.40 5.33
C LEU A 97 12.64 -8.29 5.80
N ALA A 98 12.35 -7.66 6.94
CA ALA A 98 13.20 -6.62 7.53
C ALA A 98 14.53 -7.18 8.05
N ALA A 99 14.54 -8.42 8.53
CA ALA A 99 15.78 -9.10 8.91
C ALA A 99 16.66 -9.42 7.69
N ALA A 100 16.04 -9.71 6.53
CA ALA A 100 16.76 -9.98 5.29
C ALA A 100 17.29 -8.70 4.62
N ASP A 101 16.51 -7.61 4.66
CA ASP A 101 16.94 -6.29 4.20
C ASP A 101 16.42 -5.19 5.14
N PRO A 102 17.24 -4.74 6.10
CA PRO A 102 16.87 -3.68 7.05
C PRO A 102 16.65 -2.31 6.39
N ASN A 103 17.21 -2.08 5.20
CA ASN A 103 17.17 -0.82 4.46
C ASN A 103 16.01 -0.76 3.45
N ASP A 104 15.10 -1.71 3.53
CA ASP A 104 13.93 -1.75 2.66
C ASP A 104 12.83 -0.81 3.13
N ALA A 105 12.66 0.31 2.43
CA ALA A 105 11.68 1.33 2.77
C ALA A 105 10.24 0.78 2.81
N GLU A 106 9.86 -0.11 1.88
CA GLU A 106 8.51 -0.69 1.85
C GLU A 106 8.27 -1.55 3.09
N VAL A 107 9.23 -2.38 3.48
CA VAL A 107 9.08 -3.22 4.67
C VAL A 107 9.00 -2.38 5.95
N GLN A 108 9.79 -1.32 6.07
CA GLN A 108 9.70 -0.40 7.22
C GLN A 108 8.30 0.26 7.29
N LEU A 109 7.73 0.63 6.14
CA LEU A 109 6.37 1.16 6.08
C LEU A 109 5.32 0.12 6.48
N LEU A 110 5.52 -1.16 6.12
CA LEU A 110 4.61 -2.25 6.52
C LEU A 110 4.68 -2.54 8.02
N ILE A 111 5.85 -2.47 8.63
CA ILE A 111 6.03 -2.58 10.09
C ILE A 111 5.34 -1.42 10.80
N ALA A 112 5.51 -0.20 10.29
CA ALA A 112 4.80 0.98 10.78
C ALA A 112 3.27 0.79 10.70
N GLY A 113 2.80 0.42 9.50
CA GLY A 113 1.44 0.02 9.17
C GLY A 113 0.85 -0.90 10.23
N TRP A 114 1.51 -2.03 10.44
CA TRP A 114 1.05 -3.08 11.34
C TRP A 114 0.91 -2.60 12.79
N HIS A 115 1.90 -1.88 13.30
CA HIS A 115 1.89 -1.41 14.68
C HIS A 115 0.86 -0.31 14.93
N LEU A 116 0.82 0.70 14.06
CA LEU A 116 -0.03 1.87 14.27
C LEU A 116 -1.49 1.55 13.95
N ASP A 117 -1.79 0.80 12.89
CA ASP A 117 -3.17 0.38 12.59
C ASP A 117 -3.74 -0.50 13.72
N ALA A 118 -2.95 -1.43 14.27
CA ALA A 118 -3.41 -2.26 15.38
C ALA A 118 -3.79 -1.42 16.61
N ILE A 119 -3.05 -0.35 16.88
CA ILE A 119 -3.32 0.58 17.98
C ILE A 119 -4.57 1.41 17.71
N ASP A 120 -4.71 1.93 16.49
CA ASP A 120 -5.88 2.72 16.09
C ASP A 120 -7.16 1.86 16.09
N ASP A 121 -7.06 0.58 15.73
CA ASP A 121 -8.20 -0.33 15.58
C ASP A 121 -8.66 -0.99 16.90
N LEU A 122 -7.79 -1.12 17.90
CA LEU A 122 -8.04 -1.85 19.16
C LEU A 122 -7.81 -1.01 20.42
N GLY A 123 -7.20 0.17 20.29
CA GLY A 123 -6.67 0.94 21.42
C GLY A 123 -5.33 0.41 21.93
N GLY A 124 -4.51 1.31 22.47
CA GLY A 124 -3.10 1.04 22.82
C GLY A 124 -2.88 -0.07 23.84
N LEU A 125 -3.79 -0.26 24.82
CA LEU A 125 -3.67 -1.32 25.82
C LEU A 125 -3.91 -2.71 25.20
N VAL A 126 -5.04 -2.89 24.51
CA VAL A 126 -5.43 -4.17 23.90
C VAL A 126 -4.48 -4.55 22.77
N ALA A 127 -4.12 -3.61 21.90
CA ALA A 127 -3.18 -3.86 20.80
C ALA A 127 -1.82 -4.36 21.34
N ARG A 128 -1.35 -3.78 22.45
CA ARG A 128 -0.10 -4.18 23.10
C ARG A 128 -0.19 -5.57 23.72
N THR A 129 -1.24 -5.86 24.48
CA THR A 129 -1.35 -7.14 25.21
C THR A 129 -1.72 -8.30 24.30
N ALA A 130 -2.64 -8.09 23.35
CA ALA A 130 -3.13 -9.16 22.48
C ALA A 130 -2.21 -9.44 21.28
N LEU A 131 -1.61 -8.39 20.71
CA LEU A 131 -0.83 -8.48 19.47
C LEU A 131 0.66 -8.13 19.68
N GLY A 132 1.01 -7.45 20.77
CA GLY A 132 2.38 -6.95 20.97
C GLY A 132 2.66 -5.68 20.17
N ALA A 133 1.62 -4.91 19.81
CA ALA A 133 1.80 -3.66 19.09
C ALA A 133 2.43 -2.58 19.97
N ARG A 134 3.31 -1.75 19.37
CA ARG A 134 4.05 -0.70 20.09
C ARG A 134 4.10 0.56 19.26
N HIS A 135 3.60 1.66 19.82
CA HIS A 135 3.52 2.95 19.14
C HIS A 135 4.91 3.47 18.72
N ASN A 136 5.87 3.45 19.64
CA ASN A 136 7.24 3.90 19.39
C ASN A 136 7.94 3.08 18.29
N VAL A 137 7.69 1.78 18.21
CA VAL A 137 8.22 0.92 17.13
C VAL A 137 7.59 1.31 15.80
N GLY A 138 6.27 1.50 15.77
CA GLY A 138 5.55 1.92 14.57
C GLY A 138 6.02 3.28 14.04
N GLN A 139 6.15 4.29 14.92
CA GLN A 139 6.64 5.61 14.52
C GLN A 139 8.09 5.58 14.03
N ALA A 140 8.99 4.88 14.72
CA ALA A 140 10.38 4.77 14.30
C ALA A 140 10.52 4.07 12.94
N ALA A 141 9.72 3.04 12.68
CA ALA A 141 9.67 2.38 11.39
C ALA A 141 9.11 3.31 10.29
N LEU A 142 8.10 4.13 10.61
CA LEU A 142 7.53 5.09 9.66
C LEU A 142 8.55 6.14 9.24
N ASP A 143 9.30 6.68 10.21
CA ASP A 143 10.36 7.66 9.95
C ASP A 143 11.49 7.06 9.13
N ARG A 144 11.87 5.82 9.45
CA ARG A 144 12.88 5.10 8.66
C ARG A 144 12.39 4.85 7.23
N ALA A 145 11.13 4.51 7.04
CA ALA A 145 10.56 4.30 5.70
C ALA A 145 10.66 5.57 4.84
N VAL A 146 10.31 6.74 5.40
CA VAL A 146 10.45 8.02 4.70
C VAL A 146 11.92 8.32 4.38
N ALA A 147 12.82 8.15 5.35
CA ALA A 147 14.25 8.42 5.15
C ALA A 147 14.89 7.52 4.08
N LEU A 148 14.54 6.22 4.05
CA LEU A 148 15.07 5.25 3.09
C LEU A 148 14.50 5.42 1.68
N ALA A 149 13.23 5.83 1.56
CA ALA A 149 12.55 5.96 0.28
C ALA A 149 13.04 7.15 -0.56
N GLY A 150 13.80 8.07 0.05
CA GLY A 150 14.18 9.34 -0.56
C GLY A 150 12.95 10.16 -0.97
N ASN A 151 13.04 10.87 -2.08
CA ASN A 151 12.01 11.80 -2.54
C ASN A 151 10.82 11.12 -3.24
N ARG A 152 10.31 10.01 -2.70
CA ARG A 152 9.16 9.26 -3.26
C ARG A 152 7.84 9.74 -2.62
N PRO A 153 6.86 10.22 -3.41
CA PRO A 153 5.61 10.76 -2.88
C PRO A 153 4.83 9.79 -2.00
N PHE A 154 4.86 8.49 -2.33
CA PHE A 154 4.10 7.48 -1.59
C PHE A 154 4.45 7.46 -0.11
N PHE A 155 5.73 7.44 0.26
CA PHE A 155 6.15 7.21 1.65
C PHE A 155 5.89 8.42 2.54
N ALA A 156 6.32 9.61 2.12
CA ALA A 156 6.05 10.85 2.84
C ALA A 156 4.53 11.10 2.96
N GLY A 157 3.77 10.85 1.88
CA GLY A 157 2.33 11.04 1.91
C GLY A 157 1.60 10.06 2.83
N MET A 158 1.99 8.79 2.80
CA MET A 158 1.43 7.79 3.70
C MET A 158 1.77 8.17 5.16
N ALA A 159 3.02 8.57 5.44
CA ALA A 159 3.43 9.02 6.77
C ALA A 159 2.64 10.24 7.28
N ALA A 160 2.35 11.22 6.41
CA ALA A 160 1.50 12.36 6.74
C ALA A 160 0.09 11.91 7.16
N LEU A 161 -0.53 11.03 6.38
CA LEU A 161 -1.88 10.53 6.65
C LEU A 161 -1.94 9.72 7.94
N MET A 162 -0.96 8.86 8.20
CA MET A 162 -0.88 8.06 9.42
C MET A 162 -0.70 8.91 10.67
N ARG A 163 0.20 9.90 10.63
CA ARG A 163 0.44 10.80 11.76
C ARG A 163 -0.82 11.54 12.16
N ILE A 164 -1.47 12.22 11.20
CA ILE A 164 -2.68 12.99 11.50
C ILE A 164 -3.88 12.10 11.84
N ARG A 165 -3.94 10.86 11.30
CA ARG A 165 -4.96 9.89 11.72
C ARG A 165 -4.84 9.57 13.21
N HIS A 166 -3.61 9.40 13.69
CA HIS A 166 -3.30 8.99 15.05
C HIS A 166 -3.44 10.14 16.05
N ASP A 167 -2.94 11.32 15.68
CA ASP A 167 -2.89 12.51 16.53
C ASP A 167 -3.30 13.73 15.70
N ASP A 168 -4.47 14.31 15.99
CA ASP A 168 -4.96 15.51 15.30
C ASP A 168 -4.20 16.78 15.70
N ASP A 169 -3.38 16.76 16.75
CA ASP A 169 -2.52 17.88 17.12
C ASP A 169 -1.16 17.86 16.39
N ASP A 170 -0.77 16.74 15.76
CA ASP A 170 0.49 16.61 14.99
C ASP A 170 0.39 17.24 13.58
N VAL A 171 -0.30 18.38 13.47
CA VAL A 171 -0.54 19.08 12.20
C VAL A 171 0.78 19.52 11.57
N ALA A 172 1.73 19.99 12.37
CA ALA A 172 2.99 20.54 11.86
C ALA A 172 3.83 19.47 11.14
N ALA A 173 3.99 18.28 11.73
CA ALA A 173 4.74 17.21 11.08
C ALA A 173 3.97 16.62 9.91
N ALA A 174 2.66 16.40 10.06
CA ALA A 174 1.82 15.91 8.97
C ALA A 174 1.83 16.85 7.76
N ARG A 175 1.73 18.17 7.98
CA ARG A 175 1.81 19.18 6.91
C ARG A 175 3.14 19.11 6.17
N ARG A 176 4.26 19.09 6.88
CA ARG A 176 5.60 19.04 6.28
C ARG A 176 5.74 17.83 5.33
N LEU A 177 5.33 16.66 5.79
CA LEU A 177 5.39 15.42 5.00
C LEU A 177 4.41 15.45 3.81
N ALA A 178 3.23 16.03 3.99
CA ALA A 178 2.26 16.21 2.92
C ALA A 178 2.80 17.16 1.84
N GLU A 179 3.45 18.25 2.22
CA GLU A 179 4.07 19.20 1.27
C GLU A 179 5.25 18.57 0.52
N GLU A 180 6.08 17.80 1.21
CA GLU A 180 7.14 17.00 0.60
C GLU A 180 6.57 16.06 -0.48
N ALA A 181 5.55 15.26 -0.13
CA ALA A 181 4.87 14.37 -1.07
C ALA A 181 4.22 15.12 -2.25
N ALA A 182 3.64 16.29 -1.99
CA ALA A 182 3.03 17.14 -3.01
C ALA A 182 4.07 17.74 -3.98
N SER A 183 5.31 17.99 -3.54
CA SER A 183 6.41 18.46 -4.40
C SER A 183 7.18 17.34 -5.11
N ALA A 184 7.16 16.12 -4.57
CA ALA A 184 7.96 15.02 -5.07
C ALA A 184 7.54 14.54 -6.49
N PRO A 185 8.50 14.05 -7.31
CA PRO A 185 8.22 13.56 -8.66
C PRO A 185 7.41 12.25 -8.62
N VAL A 186 6.51 12.09 -9.59
CA VAL A 186 5.70 10.88 -9.74
C VAL A 186 6.48 9.86 -10.55
N ALA A 187 6.84 8.73 -9.95
CA ALA A 187 7.49 7.62 -10.66
C ALA A 187 6.51 6.47 -10.97
N THR A 188 5.49 6.27 -10.13
CA THR A 188 4.61 5.09 -10.19
C THR A 188 3.12 5.45 -10.16
N PRO A 189 2.22 4.54 -10.58
CA PRO A 189 0.78 4.72 -10.39
C PRO A 189 0.39 4.90 -8.91
N LEU A 190 1.12 4.26 -8.00
CA LEU A 190 0.89 4.37 -6.55
C LEU A 190 1.28 5.77 -6.04
N ASP A 191 2.34 6.38 -6.57
CA ASP A 191 2.67 7.78 -6.25
C ASP A 191 1.58 8.74 -6.73
N ARG A 192 1.01 8.51 -7.93
CA ARG A 192 -0.13 9.33 -8.41
C ARG A 192 -1.33 9.21 -7.49
N LEU A 193 -1.64 8.00 -7.02
CA LEU A 193 -2.72 7.78 -6.07
C LEU A 193 -2.45 8.56 -4.77
N MET A 194 -1.23 8.47 -4.23
CA MET A 194 -0.88 9.16 -3.00
C MET A 194 -0.95 10.68 -3.14
N LYS A 195 -0.45 11.26 -4.24
CA LYS A 195 -0.55 12.71 -4.44
C LYS A 195 -2.00 13.20 -4.46
N ARG A 196 -2.91 12.48 -5.14
CA ARG A 196 -4.35 12.80 -5.11
C ARG A 196 -4.94 12.71 -3.71
N SER A 197 -4.48 11.78 -2.89
CA SER A 197 -4.87 11.70 -1.47
C SER A 197 -4.33 12.91 -0.69
N ILE A 198 -3.08 13.29 -0.92
CA ILE A 198 -2.47 14.45 -0.29
C ILE A 198 -3.16 15.76 -0.67
N ASP A 199 -3.53 15.94 -1.93
CA ASP A 199 -4.28 17.12 -2.39
C ASP A 199 -5.60 17.32 -1.63
N GLN A 200 -6.21 16.24 -1.13
CA GLN A 200 -7.45 16.29 -0.35
C GLN A 200 -7.22 16.70 1.12
N VAL A 201 -6.12 16.28 1.75
CA VAL A 201 -5.86 16.56 3.18
C VAL A 201 -5.07 17.86 3.41
N LEU A 202 -4.22 18.24 2.44
CA LEU A 202 -3.30 19.35 2.56
C LEU A 202 -3.97 20.71 2.84
N PRO A 203 -5.16 21.04 2.29
CA PRO A 203 -5.86 22.28 2.64
C PRO A 203 -6.17 22.39 4.14
N ALA A 204 -6.64 21.31 4.78
CA ALA A 204 -6.93 21.29 6.21
C ALA A 204 -5.66 21.39 7.06
N LEU A 205 -4.58 20.72 6.64
CA LEU A 205 -3.28 20.81 7.30
C LEU A 205 -2.70 22.23 7.23
N ARG A 206 -2.86 22.93 6.11
CA ARG A 206 -2.37 24.30 5.92
C ARG A 206 -3.09 25.33 6.80
N THR A 207 -4.37 25.12 7.06
CA THR A 207 -5.17 25.99 7.93
C THR A 207 -5.09 25.64 9.41
N GLY A 208 -4.25 24.65 9.79
CA GLY A 208 -4.14 24.21 11.17
C GLY A 208 -5.30 23.34 11.65
N ASN A 209 -6.23 22.95 10.77
CA ASN A 209 -7.42 22.20 11.14
C ASN A 209 -7.15 20.69 11.22
N GLY A 210 -6.50 20.29 12.30
CA GLY A 210 -6.11 18.91 12.57
C GLY A 210 -7.29 17.92 12.57
N LYS A 211 -8.41 18.28 13.21
CA LYS A 211 -9.63 17.45 13.24
C LYS A 211 -10.18 17.17 11.85
N ALA A 212 -10.26 18.19 11.00
CA ALA A 212 -10.70 18.01 9.62
C ALA A 212 -9.71 17.16 8.83
N ALA A 213 -8.41 17.40 9.00
CA ALA A 213 -7.36 16.62 8.35
C ALA A 213 -7.38 15.14 8.76
N GLN A 214 -7.56 14.86 10.05
CA GLN A 214 -7.72 13.52 10.61
C GLN A 214 -8.94 12.80 10.00
N ALA A 215 -10.09 13.48 9.92
CA ALA A 215 -11.30 12.91 9.35
C ALA A 215 -11.14 12.56 7.86
N ILE A 216 -10.41 13.39 7.10
CA ILE A 216 -10.06 13.11 5.70
C ILE A 216 -9.08 11.93 5.62
N ALA A 217 -8.01 11.94 6.42
CA ALA A 217 -6.98 10.90 6.41
C ALA A 217 -7.56 9.50 6.71
N ARG A 218 -8.50 9.40 7.66
CA ARG A 218 -9.22 8.14 7.96
C ARG A 218 -9.88 7.52 6.73
N LYS A 219 -10.38 8.34 5.79
CA LYS A 219 -11.02 7.88 4.55
C LYS A 219 -10.03 7.54 3.44
N LEU A 220 -8.84 8.13 3.47
CA LEU A 220 -7.83 7.99 2.42
C LEU A 220 -6.88 6.81 2.64
N LEU A 221 -6.75 6.34 3.88
CA LEU A 221 -5.94 5.19 4.24
C LEU A 221 -6.62 3.87 3.82
N PRO A 222 -5.85 2.76 3.68
CA PRO A 222 -6.39 1.47 3.29
C PRO A 222 -7.65 1.07 4.07
N PHE A 223 -8.71 0.75 3.33
CA PHE A 223 -10.06 0.39 3.80
C PHE A 223 -10.82 1.49 4.54
N GLY A 224 -10.37 2.74 4.47
CA GLY A 224 -11.02 3.89 5.10
C GLY A 224 -12.46 4.17 4.63
N ARG A 225 -12.86 3.58 3.50
CA ARG A 225 -14.20 3.70 2.90
C ARG A 225 -15.05 2.43 3.01
N VAL A 226 -14.48 1.34 3.52
CA VAL A 226 -15.07 -0.02 3.48
C VAL A 226 -15.91 -0.33 4.74
N GLY A 227 -16.10 0.65 5.63
CA GLY A 227 -16.86 0.50 6.88
C GLY A 227 -17.58 1.78 7.33
N THR A 228 -17.96 2.64 6.39
CA THR A 228 -18.91 3.75 6.61
C THR A 228 -20.30 3.34 6.19
#